data_AF-A0A7S2F5D4-F1
#
_entry.id   AF-A0A7S2F5D4-F1
#
_cell.length_a   1.000
_cell.length_b   1.000
_cell.length_c   1.000
_cell.angle_alpha   90.00
_cell.angle_beta   90.00
_cell.angle_gamma   90.00
#
_symmetry.space_group_name_H-M   'P 1'
#
loop_
_entity.id
_entity.type
_entity.pdbx_description
1 polymer ?
#
loop_
_entity_poly.entity_id
_entity_poly.type
_entity_poly.pdbx_seq_one_letter_code
_entity_poly.pdbx_strand_id
1 'polypeptide(L)'
;KQPQVRVDVWTREEVSWEELALGLQEELMKASEQTVRDSKAHRSLSLQDLNFIRTKIIQLPAGPRRRVSRSMLVALKKWWTPVLSIVTLLPGPWQQWQIHGMLDRATADQLLLNRQPGTFLFRFSGSQPQFLVISVLERHSAVPEVTVQGAGTVQHVLVEVTTNRDSSVAILP
;
A
#
# COMPACT_ATOMS: atom_id res chain seq x y z
N LYS A 1 15.45 -12.41 -32.12
CA LYS A 1 14.75 -12.15 -30.83
C LYS A 1 13.26 -12.17 -31.14
N GLN A 2 12.52 -13.23 -30.75
CA GLN A 2 11.07 -13.25 -30.92
C GLN A 2 10.44 -12.15 -30.05
N PRO A 3 9.45 -11.39 -30.54
CA PRO A 3 8.72 -10.44 -29.72
C PRO A 3 7.91 -11.24 -28.70
N GLN A 4 8.27 -11.13 -27.43
CA GLN A 4 7.49 -11.69 -26.34
C GLN A 4 6.19 -10.90 -26.30
N VAL A 5 5.12 -11.47 -26.86
CA VAL A 5 3.77 -10.93 -26.73
C VAL A 5 3.43 -10.97 -25.24
N ARG A 6 3.60 -9.85 -24.55
CA ARG A 6 3.18 -9.70 -23.16
C ARG A 6 1.67 -9.71 -23.14
N VAL A 7 1.09 -10.89 -22.96
CA VAL A 7 -0.34 -11.05 -22.74
C VAL A 7 -0.67 -10.40 -21.40
N ASP A 8 -1.55 -9.40 -21.43
CA ASP A 8 -2.04 -8.69 -20.26
C ASP A 8 -2.59 -9.69 -19.21
N VAL A 9 -2.00 -9.68 -18.01
CA VAL A 9 -2.44 -10.55 -16.90
C VAL A 9 -3.89 -10.27 -16.51
N TRP A 10 -4.39 -9.05 -16.77
CA TRP A 10 -5.74 -8.63 -16.43
C TRP A 10 -6.83 -9.17 -17.35
N THR A 11 -6.51 -9.80 -18.48
CA THR A 11 -7.51 -10.36 -19.41
C THR A 11 -7.63 -11.88 -19.33
N ARG A 12 -6.83 -12.52 -18.47
CA ARG A 12 -6.82 -13.98 -18.34
C ARG A 12 -7.97 -14.48 -17.46
N GLU A 13 -8.38 -15.72 -17.72
CA GLU A 13 -9.31 -16.48 -16.87
C GLU A 13 -8.65 -16.94 -15.58
N GLU A 14 -7.35 -17.26 -15.66
CA GLU A 14 -6.56 -17.71 -14.53
C GLU A 14 -5.09 -17.33 -14.74
N VAL A 15 -4.39 -17.01 -13.66
CA VAL A 15 -2.95 -16.70 -13.67
C VAL A 15 -2.28 -17.29 -12.42
N SER A 16 -0.99 -17.64 -12.50
CA SER A 16 -0.25 -17.99 -11.28
C SER A 16 -0.01 -16.74 -10.42
N TRP A 17 0.10 -16.93 -9.11
CA TRP A 17 0.45 -15.84 -8.20
C TRP A 17 1.80 -15.19 -8.58
N GLU A 18 2.77 -15.98 -9.01
CA GLU A 18 4.10 -15.50 -9.37
C GLU A 18 4.06 -14.60 -10.60
N GLU A 19 3.29 -14.97 -11.62
CA GLU A 19 3.11 -14.15 -12.81
C GLU A 19 2.34 -12.86 -12.50
N LEU A 20 1.30 -12.94 -11.65
CA LEU A 20 0.58 -11.76 -11.19
C LEU A 20 1.46 -10.81 -10.39
N ALA A 21 2.26 -11.33 -9.44
CA ALA A 21 3.16 -10.54 -8.62
C ALA A 21 4.18 -9.76 -9.46
N LEU A 22 4.72 -10.39 -10.52
CA LEU A 22 5.58 -9.72 -11.49
C LEU A 22 4.82 -8.62 -12.25
N GLY A 23 3.60 -8.88 -12.69
CA GLY A 23 2.77 -7.87 -13.35
C GLY A 23 2.50 -6.64 -12.47
N LEU A 24 2.13 -6.87 -11.20
CA LEU A 24 1.91 -5.80 -10.22
C LEU A 24 3.19 -4.98 -9.99
N GLN A 25 4.33 -5.65 -9.85
CA GLN A 25 5.63 -5.01 -9.68
C GLN A 25 5.93 -4.06 -10.85
N GLU A 26 5.70 -4.51 -12.08
CA GLU A 26 5.96 -3.72 -13.28
C GLU A 26 5.05 -2.52 -13.42
N GLU A 27 3.76 -2.66 -13.10
CA GLU A 27 2.82 -1.53 -13.12
C GLU A 27 3.18 -0.47 -12.09
N LEU A 28 3.58 -0.89 -10.89
CA LEU A 28 4.00 0.03 -9.82
C LEU A 28 5.27 0.78 -10.19
N MET A 29 6.25 0.10 -10.79
CA MET A 29 7.46 0.75 -11.31
C MET A 29 7.10 1.80 -12.34
N LYS A 30 6.29 1.46 -13.35
CA LYS A 30 5.84 2.42 -14.37
C LYS A 30 5.12 3.63 -13.77
N ALA A 31 4.20 3.40 -12.83
CA ALA A 31 3.46 4.48 -12.16
C ALA A 31 4.38 5.43 -11.40
N SER A 32 5.46 4.91 -10.81
CA SER A 32 6.41 5.69 -10.02
C SER A 32 7.57 6.32 -10.83
N GLU A 33 7.87 5.78 -12.01
CA GLU A 33 8.89 6.27 -12.95
C GLU A 33 8.45 7.51 -13.73
N GLN A 34 7.15 7.64 -14.00
CA GLN A 34 6.58 8.67 -14.87
C GLN A 34 6.91 10.11 -14.41
N THR A 35 7.37 10.30 -13.18
CA THR A 35 7.46 11.61 -12.53
C THR A 35 8.80 11.92 -11.87
N VAL A 36 9.71 10.95 -11.67
CA VAL A 36 11.00 11.17 -11.00
C VAL A 36 12.15 10.76 -11.92
N ARG A 37 12.69 11.73 -12.69
CA ARG A 37 13.79 11.49 -13.64
C ARG A 37 15.13 11.15 -12.99
N ASP A 38 15.31 11.42 -11.69
CA ASP A 38 16.64 11.46 -11.06
C ASP A 38 16.88 10.42 -9.95
N SER A 39 15.87 9.63 -9.55
CA SER A 39 16.07 8.58 -8.55
C SER A 39 16.50 7.27 -9.20
N LYS A 40 17.77 6.90 -9.00
CA LYS A 40 18.33 5.58 -9.40
C LYS A 40 17.79 4.41 -8.57
N ALA A 41 17.13 4.68 -7.44
CA ALA A 41 16.54 3.67 -6.59
C ALA A 41 15.04 3.58 -6.87
N HIS A 42 14.61 2.44 -7.44
CA HIS A 42 13.20 2.11 -7.59
C HIS A 42 12.76 1.27 -6.41
N ARG A 43 11.72 1.73 -5.70
CA ARG A 43 11.06 0.94 -4.69
C ARG A 43 10.16 -0.11 -5.35
N SER A 44 10.49 -1.37 -5.09
CA SER A 44 9.67 -2.52 -5.43
C SER A 44 8.63 -2.86 -4.36
N LEU A 45 7.65 -3.68 -4.73
CA LEU A 45 6.80 -4.39 -3.79
C LEU A 45 7.69 -5.27 -2.91
N SER A 46 7.56 -5.10 -1.60
CA SER A 46 8.19 -5.98 -0.63
C SER A 46 7.41 -7.29 -0.49
N LEU A 47 8.01 -8.28 0.18
CA LEU A 47 7.30 -9.52 0.53
C LEU A 47 6.07 -9.23 1.41
N GLN A 48 6.13 -8.21 2.27
CA GLN A 48 4.99 -7.76 3.08
C GLN A 48 3.85 -7.27 2.19
N ASP A 49 4.17 -6.44 1.18
CA ASP A 49 3.17 -5.90 0.27
C ASP A 49 2.46 -7.01 -0.51
N LEU A 50 3.25 -7.94 -1.04
CA LEU A 50 2.76 -9.12 -1.75
C LEU A 50 1.90 -10.01 -0.85
N ASN A 51 2.30 -10.21 0.41
CA ASN A 51 1.51 -10.97 1.37
C ASN A 51 0.18 -10.28 1.72
N PHE A 52 0.18 -8.96 1.85
CA PHE A 52 -1.04 -8.19 2.07
C PHE A 52 -2.01 -8.36 0.91
N ILE A 53 -1.55 -8.15 -0.33
CA ILE A 53 -2.38 -8.32 -1.53
C ILE A 53 -2.96 -9.74 -1.56
N ARG A 54 -2.09 -10.74 -1.41
CA ARG A 54 -2.46 -12.15 -1.45
C ARG A 54 -3.53 -12.50 -0.42
N THR A 55 -3.38 -12.05 0.82
CA THR A 55 -4.21 -12.53 1.93
C THR A 55 -5.40 -11.63 2.25
N LYS A 56 -5.30 -10.32 2.00
CA LYS A 56 -6.35 -9.35 2.37
C LYS A 56 -7.18 -8.90 1.18
N ILE A 57 -6.57 -8.80 -0.01
CA ILE A 57 -7.27 -8.27 -1.19
C ILE A 57 -7.91 -9.39 -2.00
N ILE A 58 -7.12 -10.39 -2.42
CA ILE A 58 -7.64 -11.52 -3.21
C ILE A 58 -7.97 -12.76 -2.38
N GLN A 59 -7.55 -12.78 -1.11
CA GLN A 59 -7.79 -13.89 -0.17
C GLN A 59 -7.41 -15.25 -0.77
N LEU A 60 -6.25 -15.29 -1.43
CA LEU A 60 -5.77 -16.47 -2.13
C LEU A 60 -5.50 -17.60 -1.12
N PRO A 61 -6.12 -18.78 -1.29
CA PRO A 61 -5.92 -19.89 -0.37
C PRO A 61 -4.45 -20.34 -0.31
N ALA A 62 -4.05 -20.83 0.87
CA ALA A 62 -2.77 -21.51 1.00
C ALA A 62 -2.80 -22.82 0.20
N GLY A 63 -1.75 -23.10 -0.56
CA GLY A 63 -1.65 -24.34 -1.32
C GLY A 63 -0.48 -24.37 -2.32
N PRO A 64 -0.22 -25.54 -2.90
CA PRO A 64 0.88 -25.75 -3.85
C PRO A 64 0.59 -25.16 -5.24
N ARG A 65 -0.68 -24.99 -5.61
CA ARG A 65 -1.10 -24.36 -6.86
C ARG A 65 -1.80 -23.04 -6.55
N ARG A 66 -0.99 -21.99 -6.36
CA ARG A 66 -1.45 -20.62 -6.09
C ARG A 66 -1.94 -19.98 -7.37
N ARG A 67 -3.18 -20.29 -7.75
CA ARG A 67 -3.80 -19.73 -8.95
C ARG A 67 -4.86 -18.72 -8.60
N VAL A 68 -4.85 -17.61 -9.32
CA VAL A 68 -5.73 -16.47 -9.13
C VAL A 68 -6.78 -16.52 -10.23
N SER A 69 -8.04 -16.69 -9.83
CA SER A 69 -9.16 -16.75 -10.76
C SER A 69 -9.50 -15.38 -11.35
N ARG A 70 -10.30 -15.38 -12.41
CA ARG A 70 -10.88 -14.17 -13.01
C ARG A 70 -11.55 -13.24 -11.99
N SER A 71 -12.35 -13.79 -11.08
CA SER A 71 -13.06 -13.00 -10.07
C SER A 71 -12.11 -12.32 -9.08
N MET A 72 -11.06 -13.03 -8.67
CA MET A 72 -9.98 -12.47 -7.83
C MET A 72 -9.19 -11.39 -8.57
N LEU A 73 -8.91 -11.59 -9.87
CA LEU A 73 -8.24 -10.58 -10.71
C LEU A 73 -9.08 -9.30 -10.84
N VAL A 74 -10.40 -9.43 -11.03
CA VAL A 74 -11.31 -8.28 -11.10
C VAL A 74 -11.34 -7.53 -9.76
N ALA A 75 -11.45 -8.27 -8.65
CA ALA A 75 -11.41 -7.67 -7.31
C ALA A 75 -10.09 -6.95 -7.05
N LEU A 76 -8.97 -7.57 -7.40
CA LEU A 76 -7.65 -6.96 -7.30
C LEU A 76 -7.54 -5.72 -8.17
N LYS A 77 -7.92 -5.77 -9.44
CA LYS A 77 -7.81 -4.64 -10.37
C LYS A 77 -8.58 -3.42 -9.86
N LYS A 78 -9.77 -3.64 -9.30
CA LYS A 78 -10.58 -2.59 -8.67
C LYS A 78 -9.87 -1.94 -7.47
N TRP A 79 -9.12 -2.72 -6.70
CA TRP A 79 -8.32 -2.22 -5.58
C TRP A 79 -7.00 -1.58 -6.02
N TRP A 80 -6.36 -2.14 -7.05
CA TRP A 80 -5.02 -1.79 -7.50
C TRP A 80 -4.99 -0.49 -8.30
N THR A 81 -6.00 -0.24 -9.13
CA THR A 81 -6.05 0.96 -9.99
C THR A 81 -5.98 2.26 -9.19
N PRO A 82 -6.76 2.46 -8.11
CA PRO A 82 -6.64 3.68 -7.29
C PRO A 82 -5.30 3.79 -6.56
N VAL A 83 -4.70 2.65 -6.16
CA VAL A 83 -3.37 2.63 -5.54
C VAL A 83 -2.31 3.14 -6.51
N LEU A 84 -2.33 2.70 -7.78
CA LEU A 84 -1.44 3.23 -8.81
C LEU A 84 -1.65 4.72 -9.04
N SER A 85 -2.89 5.20 -8.98
CA SER A 85 -3.18 6.64 -9.08
C SER A 85 -2.48 7.42 -7.96
N ILE A 86 -2.58 6.97 -6.70
CA ILE A 86 -1.88 7.61 -5.58
C ILE A 86 -0.37 7.59 -5.78
N VAL A 87 0.21 6.47 -6.24
CA VAL A 87 1.66 6.37 -6.50
C VAL A 87 2.10 7.32 -7.60
N THR A 88 1.26 7.51 -8.62
CA THR A 88 1.51 8.48 -9.70
C THR A 88 1.49 9.93 -9.19
N LEU A 89 0.61 10.23 -8.21
CA LEU A 89 0.50 11.55 -7.56
C LEU A 89 1.59 11.81 -6.52
N LEU A 90 2.04 10.76 -5.81
CA LEU A 90 3.04 10.82 -4.75
C LEU A 90 4.27 9.93 -5.06
N PRO A 91 4.92 10.10 -6.22
CA PRO A 91 5.99 9.21 -6.65
C PRO A 91 7.25 9.42 -5.80
N GLY A 92 7.54 10.66 -5.40
CA GLY A 92 8.63 10.97 -4.46
C GLY A 92 8.45 10.28 -3.10
N PRO A 93 7.35 10.53 -2.37
CA PRO A 93 7.08 9.87 -1.08
C PRO A 93 7.03 8.34 -1.17
N TRP A 94 6.54 7.78 -2.28
CA TRP A 94 6.60 6.34 -2.52
C TRP A 94 8.06 5.83 -2.64
N GLN A 95 8.86 6.46 -3.50
CA GLN A 95 10.25 6.06 -3.78
C GLN A 95 11.17 6.25 -2.58
N GLN A 96 10.91 7.27 -1.75
CA GLN A 96 11.66 7.59 -0.55
C GLN A 96 11.19 6.82 0.70
N TRP A 97 10.33 5.81 0.54
CA TRP A 97 9.81 4.99 1.64
C TRP A 97 9.03 5.74 2.73
N GLN A 98 8.51 6.94 2.41
CA GLN A 98 7.66 7.71 3.34
C GLN A 98 6.27 7.08 3.45
N ILE A 99 5.77 6.51 2.35
CA ILE A 99 4.58 5.65 2.35
C ILE A 99 5.04 4.23 2.67
N HIS A 100 4.55 3.59 3.73
CA HIS A 100 4.99 2.23 4.12
C HIS A 100 4.40 1.13 3.21
N GLY A 101 3.44 1.47 2.35
CA GLY A 101 2.88 0.58 1.34
C GLY A 101 1.65 -0.17 1.80
N MET A 102 1.55 -1.44 1.42
CA MET A 102 0.43 -2.32 1.69
C MET A 102 0.62 -2.97 3.07
N LEU A 103 -0.04 -2.36 4.06
CA LEU A 103 0.07 -2.73 5.46
C LEU A 103 -1.35 -2.82 6.06
N ASP A 104 -1.63 -3.90 6.79
CA ASP A 104 -2.90 -4.00 7.51
C ASP A 104 -2.85 -3.24 8.84
N ARG A 105 -4.03 -3.05 9.43
CA ARG A 105 -4.18 -2.29 10.67
C ARG A 105 -3.36 -2.89 11.81
N ALA A 106 -3.46 -4.20 12.01
CA ALA A 106 -2.77 -4.89 13.09
C ALA A 106 -1.25 -4.77 12.99
N THR A 107 -0.69 -4.89 11.78
CA THR A 107 0.75 -4.73 11.57
C THR A 107 1.18 -3.27 11.79
N ALA A 108 0.37 -2.30 11.37
CA ALA A 108 0.62 -0.88 11.67
C ALA A 108 0.65 -0.60 13.18
N ASP A 109 -0.29 -1.17 13.93
CA ASP A 109 -0.34 -1.03 15.38
C ASP A 109 0.93 -1.59 16.02
N GLN A 110 1.33 -2.81 15.65
CA GLN A 110 2.55 -3.45 16.15
C GLN A 110 3.82 -2.63 15.87
N LEU A 111 3.92 -2.02 14.69
CA LEU A 111 5.07 -1.18 14.33
C LEU A 111 5.14 0.11 15.16
N LEU A 112 4.00 0.60 15.64
CA LEU A 112 3.86 1.86 16.37
C LEU A 112 3.89 1.69 17.89
N LEU A 113 3.34 0.60 18.46
CA LEU A 113 3.14 0.43 19.90
C LEU A 113 4.42 0.55 20.76
N ASN A 114 5.60 0.33 20.17
CA ASN A 114 6.89 0.46 20.85
C ASN A 114 7.66 1.74 20.47
N ARG A 115 6.99 2.73 19.86
CA ARG A 115 7.57 3.98 19.41
C ARG A 115 7.22 5.13 20.34
N GLN A 116 7.83 6.29 20.11
CA GLN A 116 7.49 7.51 20.84
C GLN A 116 6.11 8.04 20.38
N PRO A 117 5.25 8.52 21.30
CA PRO A 117 4.02 9.20 20.91
C PRO A 117 4.29 10.33 19.91
N GLY A 118 3.38 10.50 18.95
CA GLY A 118 3.56 11.37 17.79
C GLY A 118 4.24 10.68 16.60
N THR A 119 4.80 9.47 16.78
CA THR A 119 5.26 8.67 15.63
C THR A 119 4.08 8.25 14.78
N PHE A 120 4.23 8.36 13.45
CA PHE A 120 3.20 7.98 12.50
C PHE A 120 3.77 7.23 11.29
N LEU A 121 2.88 6.56 10.57
CA LEU A 121 3.18 5.97 9.26
C LEU A 121 2.01 6.16 8.29
N PHE A 122 2.32 6.19 7.01
CA PHE A 122 1.33 6.18 5.92
C PHE A 122 1.21 4.78 5.33
N ARG A 123 -0.01 4.32 5.06
CA ARG A 123 -0.26 3.04 4.37
C ARG A 123 -1.44 3.15 3.42
N PHE A 124 -1.52 2.29 2.42
CA PHE A 124 -2.73 2.20 1.59
C PHE A 124 -3.89 1.61 2.40
N SER A 125 -5.09 2.14 2.19
CA SER A 125 -6.29 1.57 2.79
C SER A 125 -6.68 0.27 2.07
N GLY A 126 -6.85 -0.81 2.85
CA GLY A 126 -7.33 -2.09 2.31
C GLY A 126 -8.80 -2.05 1.86
N SER A 127 -9.63 -1.23 2.49
CA SER A 127 -11.06 -1.13 2.21
C SER A 127 -11.44 0.03 1.29
N GLN A 128 -10.64 1.10 1.27
CA GLN A 128 -10.89 2.30 0.48
C GLN A 128 -9.63 2.70 -0.31
N PRO A 129 -9.27 1.97 -1.38
CA PRO A 129 -7.97 2.06 -2.07
C PRO A 129 -7.61 3.44 -2.64
N GLN A 130 -8.58 4.34 -2.76
CA GLN A 130 -8.39 5.73 -3.16
C GLN A 130 -7.90 6.64 -2.03
N PHE A 131 -7.79 6.13 -0.81
CA PHE A 131 -7.29 6.85 0.36
C PHE A 131 -5.99 6.26 0.88
N LEU A 132 -5.13 7.12 1.43
CA LEU A 132 -4.09 6.73 2.36
C LEU A 132 -4.65 6.68 3.78
N VAL A 133 -3.99 5.92 4.64
CA VAL A 133 -4.26 5.93 6.08
C VAL A 133 -3.04 6.44 6.80
N ILE A 134 -3.20 7.46 7.63
CA ILE A 134 -2.22 7.86 8.64
C ILE A 134 -2.51 7.05 9.89
N SER A 135 -1.55 6.25 10.33
CA SER A 135 -1.61 5.58 11.63
C SER A 135 -0.67 6.32 12.58
N VAL A 136 -1.18 6.84 13.69
CA VAL A 136 -0.44 7.69 14.63
C VAL A 136 -0.51 7.09 16.02
N LEU A 137 0.63 6.96 16.70
CA LEU A 137 0.64 6.63 18.12
C LEU A 137 0.34 7.88 18.94
N GLU A 138 -0.81 7.93 19.58
CA GLU A 138 -1.18 9.00 20.49
C GLU A 138 -0.81 8.67 21.93
N ARG A 139 -0.45 9.72 22.68
CA ARG A 139 -0.27 9.60 24.12
C ARG A 139 -1.65 9.70 24.75
N HIS A 140 -1.97 8.77 25.64
CA HIS A 140 -3.00 9.06 26.62
C HIS A 140 -2.48 10.21 27.48
N SER A 141 -3.15 11.36 27.44
CA SER A 141 -3.00 12.36 28.50
C SER A 141 -3.46 11.69 29.79
N ALA A 142 -2.50 11.22 30.59
CA ALA A 142 -2.80 10.66 31.90
C ALA A 142 -3.38 11.78 32.76
N VAL A 143 -4.60 11.57 33.25
CA VAL A 143 -5.05 12.14 34.52
C VAL A 143 -3.98 11.77 35.56
N PRO A 144 -3.54 12.69 36.44
CA PRO A 144 -2.40 12.47 37.33
C PRO A 144 -2.80 11.60 38.53
N GLU A 145 -3.11 10.32 38.32
CA GLU A 145 -3.07 9.30 39.36
C GLU A 145 -3.12 7.92 38.71
N VAL A 146 -2.25 7.03 39.18
CA VAL A 146 -1.98 5.67 38.68
C VAL A 146 -0.93 5.57 37.57
N THR A 147 0.28 5.28 38.02
CA THR A 147 1.48 4.91 37.26
C THR A 147 1.27 3.58 36.53
N VAL A 148 0.52 3.57 35.43
CA VAL A 148 0.65 2.51 34.42
C VAL A 148 1.59 3.04 33.34
N GLN A 149 2.82 2.56 33.34
CA GLN A 149 3.72 2.76 32.22
C GLN A 149 3.08 2.18 30.94
N GLY A 150 2.81 3.03 29.96
CA GLY A 150 3.01 2.67 28.55
C GLY A 150 1.85 2.10 27.74
N ALA A 151 0.59 2.53 27.92
CA ALA A 151 -0.46 2.24 26.94
C ALA A 151 -0.75 3.48 26.07
N GLY A 152 -0.04 3.64 24.95
CA GLY A 152 -0.46 4.53 23.88
C GLY A 152 -1.53 3.87 23.02
N THR A 153 -2.43 4.64 22.41
CA THR A 153 -3.41 4.13 21.44
C THR A 153 -3.01 4.56 20.03
N VAL A 154 -3.23 3.67 19.06
CA VAL A 154 -3.00 4.00 17.66
C VAL A 154 -4.29 4.46 17.03
N GLN A 155 -4.31 5.70 16.57
CA GLN A 155 -5.40 6.26 15.75
C GLN A 155 -5.12 5.99 14.27
N HIS A 156 -6.19 5.80 13.49
CA HIS A 156 -6.10 5.66 12.05
C HIS A 156 -7.05 6.63 11.35
N VAL A 157 -6.48 7.51 10.54
CA VAL A 157 -7.21 8.55 9.82
C VAL A 157 -7.09 8.29 8.33
N LEU A 158 -8.22 8.29 7.61
CA LEU A 158 -8.24 8.22 6.16
C LEU A 158 -7.94 9.59 5.59
N VAL A 159 -7.11 9.62 4.55
CA VAL A 159 -6.68 10.84 3.89
C VAL A 159 -6.90 10.70 2.41
N GLU A 160 -7.63 11.66 1.85
CA GLU A 160 -7.81 11.77 0.42
C GLU A 160 -6.57 12.40 -0.21
N VAL A 161 -6.07 11.79 -1.29
CA VAL A 161 -4.95 12.33 -2.06
C VAL A 161 -5.53 12.96 -3.32
N THR A 162 -5.58 14.29 -3.36
CA THR A 162 -6.07 15.04 -4.52
C THR A 162 -4.98 15.95 -5.07
N THR A 163 -5.06 16.25 -6.37
CA THR A 163 -4.25 17.29 -6.99
C THR A 163 -5.00 18.60 -6.87
N ASN A 164 -4.36 19.61 -6.29
CA ASN A 164 -4.85 20.97 -6.44
C ASN A 164 -4.46 21.48 -7.85
N ARG A 165 -5.27 22.34 -8.45
CA ARG A 165 -5.05 22.86 -9.83
C ARG A 165 -3.70 23.57 -10.02
N ASP A 166 -2.97 23.85 -8.95
CA ASP A 166 -1.64 24.49 -8.92
C ASP A 166 -0.47 23.51 -8.65
N SER A 167 -0.63 22.21 -8.90
CA SER A 167 0.42 21.18 -8.79
C SER A 167 0.89 20.81 -7.36
N SER A 168 0.23 21.31 -6.31
CA SER A 168 0.45 20.85 -4.93
C SER A 168 -0.50 19.71 -4.56
N VAL A 169 0.03 18.62 -3.98
CA VAL A 169 -0.79 17.55 -3.39
C VAL A 169 -1.22 17.97 -1.99
N ALA A 170 -2.54 17.95 -1.73
CA ALA A 170 -3.10 18.21 -0.40
C ALA A 170 -3.51 16.88 0.25
N ILE A 171 -3.17 16.73 1.53
CA ILE A 171 -3.59 15.65 2.43
C ILE A 171 -4.69 16.27 3.30
N LEU A 172 -5.96 15.92 3.04
CA LEU A 172 -7.10 16.41 3.82
C LEU A 172 -7.44 15.42 4.95
N PRO A 173 -7.70 15.89 6.18
CA PRO A 173 -8.10 15.06 7.32
C PRO A 173 -9.56 14.59 7.24
#